data_AF-A0A8T0JWV9-F1
#
_entry.id   AF-A0A8T0JWV9-F1
#
_cell.length_a   1.000
_cell.length_b   1.000
_cell.length_c   1.000
_cell.angle_alpha   90.00
_cell.angle_beta   90.00
_cell.angle_gamma   90.00
#
_symmetry.space_group_name_H-M   'P 1'
#
loop_
_entity.id
_entity.type
_entity.pdbx_description
1 polymer ?
#
loop_
_entity_poly.entity_id
_entity_poly.type
_entity_poly.pdbx_seq_one_letter_code
_entity_poly.pdbx_strand_id
1 'polypeptide(L)'
;MKSTLSLTLSFLFVFYTMFLPLAFSRVHEEVLDSNGVPISPCVEYYISMLNHHGPTGCGVELDTDGNSTCQVAVLQNYHENFPSKALKFSTEGTSSGGIFTNTEITFDYHPYCASSSKWVVVAGGDDSFPARWVGIGDAADHPGKKILSGSFMIQKYARFVDPPVPVVDSKGVPLSAAEEYYVTQLNSGPTASGLQPGVERDVKCPLIVMQDYNPAILGEKVKITMRGVNSKTIMTGTPLDIAFVNKPSCASSSKWVVVNEKQYSGEWLGIGGTTDLGADKKIVDGVFKIEKYLFVEGYKFVFCPSSSTKCFDFARREEKNGKRLILVNETTSPFIFEAEFVKAVKQKSSSFLF
;
A
#
# COMPACT_ATOMS: atom_id res chain seq x y z
N MET A 1 -54.16 -61.45 -7.89
CA MET A 1 -53.20 -60.61 -7.14
C MET A 1 -52.26 -59.96 -8.15
N LYS A 2 -52.40 -58.66 -8.39
CA LYS A 2 -51.53 -57.88 -9.28
C LYS A 2 -50.60 -57.06 -8.37
N SER A 3 -49.29 -57.23 -8.50
CA SER A 3 -48.30 -56.37 -7.85
C SER A 3 -47.61 -55.53 -8.92
N THR A 4 -47.95 -54.25 -8.96
CA THR A 4 -47.25 -53.21 -9.71
C THR A 4 -46.01 -52.78 -8.92
N LEU A 5 -44.82 -53.10 -9.42
CA LEU A 5 -43.56 -52.62 -8.89
C LEU A 5 -43.33 -51.18 -9.39
N SER A 6 -43.28 -50.21 -8.48
CA SER A 6 -42.98 -48.80 -8.77
C SER A 6 -41.48 -48.63 -9.02
N LEU A 7 -41.11 -48.11 -10.20
CA LEU A 7 -39.74 -47.83 -10.60
C LEU A 7 -39.53 -46.30 -10.63
N THR A 8 -39.18 -45.69 -9.51
CA THR A 8 -38.76 -44.27 -9.49
C THR A 8 -37.76 -44.00 -8.36
N LEU A 9 -36.47 -44.34 -8.56
CA LEU A 9 -35.41 -43.81 -7.70
C LEU A 9 -34.04 -43.84 -8.39
N SER A 10 -33.81 -43.00 -9.40
CA SER A 10 -32.45 -42.82 -9.99
C SER A 10 -32.24 -41.50 -10.75
N PHE A 11 -32.81 -40.38 -10.30
CA PHE A 11 -32.55 -39.06 -10.93
C PHE A 11 -32.10 -37.94 -9.98
N LEU A 12 -31.64 -38.28 -8.77
CA LEU A 12 -31.21 -37.29 -7.77
C LEU A 12 -29.72 -37.31 -7.39
N PHE A 13 -28.89 -38.11 -8.08
CA PHE A 13 -27.44 -38.17 -7.81
C PHE A 13 -26.54 -37.51 -8.87
N VAL A 14 -27.09 -36.92 -9.94
CA VAL A 14 -26.29 -36.27 -11.00
C VAL A 14 -26.17 -34.75 -10.81
N PHE A 15 -26.99 -34.13 -9.95
CA PHE A 15 -26.91 -32.67 -9.71
C PHE A 15 -25.95 -32.24 -8.60
N TYR A 16 -25.45 -33.17 -7.78
CA TYR A 16 -24.56 -32.83 -6.66
C TYR A 16 -23.06 -32.85 -7.01
N THR A 17 -22.68 -33.33 -8.19
CA THR A 17 -21.28 -33.33 -8.65
C THR A 17 -20.87 -32.05 -9.40
N MET A 18 -21.83 -31.15 -9.69
CA MET A 18 -21.57 -29.88 -10.41
C MET A 18 -21.29 -28.68 -9.49
N PHE A 19 -21.23 -28.89 -8.16
CA PHE A 19 -20.81 -27.87 -7.18
C PHE A 19 -19.56 -28.28 -6.40
N LEU A 20 -18.65 -29.04 -7.02
CA LEU A 20 -17.26 -28.96 -6.62
C LEU A 20 -16.75 -27.60 -7.12
N PRO A 21 -16.40 -26.65 -6.23
CA PRO A 21 -15.57 -25.55 -6.69
C PRO A 21 -14.31 -26.21 -7.23
N LEU A 22 -14.06 -26.08 -8.53
CA LEU A 22 -12.73 -26.26 -9.07
C LEU A 22 -11.81 -25.45 -8.18
N ALA A 23 -11.08 -26.15 -7.31
CA ALA A 23 -9.96 -25.57 -6.60
C ALA A 23 -9.04 -25.07 -7.70
N PHE A 24 -9.14 -23.77 -7.99
CA PHE A 24 -8.22 -23.11 -8.89
C PHE A 24 -6.82 -23.46 -8.37
N SER A 25 -6.09 -24.21 -9.20
CA SER A 25 -4.65 -24.35 -9.08
C SER A 25 -4.11 -22.93 -8.90
N ARG A 26 -3.65 -22.61 -7.69
CA ARG A 26 -2.94 -21.35 -7.46
C ARG A 26 -1.67 -21.48 -8.29
N VAL A 27 -1.61 -20.79 -9.43
CA VAL A 27 -0.32 -20.53 -10.08
C VAL A 27 0.51 -19.85 -9.00
N HIS A 28 1.52 -20.55 -8.49
CA HIS A 28 2.39 -19.99 -7.48
C HIS A 28 3.11 -18.78 -8.10
N GLU A 29 2.94 -17.60 -7.52
CA GLU A 29 3.62 -16.37 -7.95
C GLU A 29 5.11 -16.51 -7.60
N GLU A 30 6.01 -16.28 -8.55
CA GLU A 30 7.44 -16.27 -8.28
C GLU A 30 7.82 -15.03 -7.46
N VAL A 31 8.76 -15.19 -6.53
CA VAL A 31 9.37 -14.07 -5.82
C VAL A 31 10.25 -13.29 -6.79
N LEU A 32 10.05 -11.97 -6.88
CA LEU A 32 10.79 -11.09 -7.79
C LEU A 32 11.78 -10.22 -7.01
N ASP A 33 12.90 -9.87 -7.64
CA ASP A 33 13.87 -8.89 -7.15
C ASP A 33 13.38 -7.44 -7.35
N SER A 34 14.22 -6.45 -6.96
CA SER A 34 13.90 -5.03 -7.11
C SER A 34 13.79 -4.55 -8.56
N ASN A 35 14.28 -5.33 -9.53
CA ASN A 35 14.15 -5.07 -10.96
C ASN A 35 12.93 -5.78 -11.57
N GLY A 36 12.17 -6.53 -10.77
CA GLY A 36 11.03 -7.32 -11.23
C GLY A 36 11.41 -8.64 -11.88
N VAL A 37 12.64 -9.14 -11.68
CA VAL A 37 13.14 -10.41 -12.22
C VAL A 37 12.97 -11.51 -11.17
N PRO A 38 12.47 -12.72 -11.54
CA PRO A 38 12.38 -13.83 -10.61
C PRO A 38 13.71 -14.15 -9.92
N ILE A 39 13.68 -14.33 -8.60
CA ILE A 39 14.88 -14.69 -7.86
C ILE A 39 15.28 -16.15 -8.13
N SER A 40 16.58 -16.42 -8.16
CA SER A 40 17.17 -17.69 -8.58
C SER A 40 18.11 -18.27 -7.51
N PRO A 41 18.13 -19.60 -7.28
CA PRO A 41 19.09 -20.22 -6.37
C PRO A 41 20.56 -20.03 -6.75
N CYS A 42 20.84 -19.67 -8.00
CA CYS A 42 22.20 -19.49 -8.52
C CYS A 42 22.72 -18.06 -8.33
N VAL A 43 21.94 -17.17 -7.74
CA VAL A 43 22.24 -15.74 -7.62
C VAL A 43 22.25 -15.35 -6.14
N GLU A 44 23.17 -14.46 -5.79
CA GLU A 44 23.25 -13.84 -4.47
C GLU A 44 22.38 -12.59 -4.41
N TYR A 45 21.66 -12.45 -3.31
CA TYR A 45 20.75 -11.34 -3.08
C TYR A 45 21.10 -10.62 -1.79
N TYR A 46 20.82 -9.32 -1.77
CA TYR A 46 20.94 -8.50 -0.57
C TYR A 46 19.53 -8.08 -0.15
N ILE A 47 19.17 -8.32 1.11
CA ILE A 47 17.93 -7.76 1.66
C ILE A 47 18.22 -6.31 2.00
N SER A 48 17.44 -5.41 1.43
CA SER A 48 17.41 -4.00 1.79
C SER A 48 16.02 -3.62 2.24
N MET A 49 15.93 -2.68 3.17
CA MET A 49 14.64 -2.07 3.50
C MET A 49 14.17 -1.20 2.34
N LEU A 50 12.86 -1.21 2.10
CA LEU A 50 12.23 -0.42 1.04
C LEU A 50 12.32 1.10 1.30
N ASN A 51 12.50 1.52 2.56
CA ASN A 51 12.66 2.93 2.94
C ASN A 51 14.11 3.42 2.79
N HIS A 52 14.41 4.09 1.67
CA HIS A 52 15.71 4.72 1.43
C HIS A 52 15.92 6.07 2.17
N HIS A 53 14.94 6.57 2.96
CA HIS A 53 14.96 7.96 3.47
C HIS A 53 14.45 8.14 4.92
N GLY A 54 14.52 7.11 5.78
CA GLY A 54 14.36 7.24 7.24
C GLY A 54 15.66 6.89 7.98
N PRO A 55 15.85 7.32 9.25
CA PRO A 55 17.12 7.17 9.98
C PRO A 55 17.52 5.73 10.36
N THR A 56 16.96 4.72 9.70
CA THR A 56 17.27 3.31 9.89
C THR A 56 16.92 2.61 8.58
N GLY A 57 17.91 2.31 7.75
CA GLY A 57 17.71 1.66 6.45
C GLY A 57 18.92 0.80 6.10
N CYS A 58 19.01 -0.40 6.67
CA CYS A 58 20.08 -1.35 6.33
C CYS A 58 19.58 -2.79 6.31
N GLY A 59 20.42 -3.67 5.76
CA GLY A 59 20.14 -5.08 5.57
C GLY A 59 20.36 -5.95 6.80
N VAL A 60 20.43 -7.27 6.56
CA VAL A 60 20.60 -8.27 7.62
C VAL A 60 22.05 -8.76 7.71
N GLU A 61 22.50 -9.01 8.92
CA GLU A 61 23.85 -9.53 9.22
C GLU A 61 23.83 -10.54 10.36
N LEU A 62 25.01 -11.12 10.63
CA LEU A 62 25.22 -12.03 11.75
C LEU A 62 25.89 -11.30 12.91
N ASP A 63 25.34 -11.49 14.10
CA ASP A 63 25.95 -11.05 15.36
C ASP A 63 25.75 -12.09 16.47
N THR A 64 26.31 -11.84 17.63
CA THR A 64 26.15 -12.67 18.83
C THR A 64 24.75 -12.50 19.42
N ASP A 65 24.19 -13.58 19.98
CA ASP A 65 22.90 -13.53 20.67
C ASP A 65 23.03 -13.10 22.14
N GLY A 66 24.19 -12.54 22.52
CA GLY A 66 24.57 -12.15 23.87
C GLY A 66 25.03 -13.31 24.77
N ASN A 67 24.68 -14.57 24.45
CA ASN A 67 25.06 -15.76 25.24
C ASN A 67 25.99 -16.71 24.44
N SER A 68 26.04 -16.58 23.12
CA SER A 68 26.90 -17.32 22.22
C SER A 68 28.25 -16.61 22.02
N THR A 69 29.33 -17.39 22.00
CA THR A 69 30.65 -16.90 21.53
C THR A 69 30.73 -16.84 20.00
N CYS A 70 29.70 -17.35 19.32
CA CYS A 70 29.60 -17.41 17.86
C CYS A 70 28.52 -16.42 17.37
N GLN A 71 28.74 -15.82 16.20
CA GLN A 71 27.76 -14.92 15.57
C GLN A 71 26.65 -15.74 14.90
N VAL A 72 25.64 -16.11 15.68
CA VAL A 72 24.55 -17.00 15.23
C VAL A 72 23.19 -16.31 15.19
N ALA A 73 23.12 -15.04 15.57
CA ALA A 73 21.90 -14.22 15.50
C ALA A 73 21.84 -13.42 14.20
N VAL A 74 20.69 -13.49 13.53
CA VAL A 74 20.40 -12.67 12.35
C VAL A 74 19.79 -11.37 12.83
N LEU A 75 20.56 -10.29 12.75
CA LEU A 75 20.15 -8.97 13.19
C LEU A 75 20.03 -8.02 12.01
N GLN A 76 19.18 -7.01 12.18
CA GLN A 76 19.13 -5.88 11.29
C GLN A 76 20.14 -4.82 11.76
N ASN A 77 21.03 -4.42 10.87
CA ASN A 77 21.93 -3.30 11.15
C ASN A 77 21.16 -1.97 11.01
N TYR A 78 21.46 -0.99 11.87
CA TYR A 78 20.84 0.34 11.84
C TYR A 78 21.77 1.43 11.26
N HIS A 79 23.04 1.12 11.01
CA HIS A 79 24.03 2.05 10.48
C HIS A 79 24.04 2.04 8.94
N GLU A 80 23.66 3.17 8.34
CA GLU A 80 23.44 3.36 6.88
C GLU A 80 24.60 2.90 5.98
N ASN A 81 25.82 2.76 6.50
CA ASN A 81 27.01 2.39 5.75
C ASN A 81 27.32 0.88 5.74
N PHE A 82 26.51 0.03 6.39
CA PHE A 82 26.76 -1.40 6.45
C PHE A 82 25.88 -2.16 5.45
N PRO A 83 26.47 -2.70 4.36
CA PRO A 83 25.71 -3.50 3.41
C PRO A 83 25.22 -4.79 4.06
N SER A 84 24.02 -5.24 3.66
CA SER A 84 23.51 -6.58 3.99
C SER A 84 24.59 -7.63 3.68
N LYS A 85 24.64 -8.71 4.45
CA LYS A 85 25.35 -9.90 4.00
C LYS A 85 24.56 -10.57 2.87
N ALA A 86 25.29 -11.13 1.90
CA ALA A 86 24.71 -11.80 0.75
C ALA A 86 23.96 -13.07 1.19
N LEU A 87 22.78 -13.27 0.61
CA LEU A 87 21.88 -14.37 0.87
C LEU A 87 21.69 -15.22 -0.37
N LYS A 88 21.46 -16.51 -0.15
CA LYS A 88 21.02 -17.47 -1.15
C LYS A 88 19.67 -18.05 -0.72
N PHE A 89 18.87 -18.37 -1.72
CA PHE A 89 17.53 -18.88 -1.55
C PHE A 89 17.41 -20.23 -2.28
N SER A 90 16.95 -21.27 -1.60
CA SER A 90 16.71 -22.59 -2.20
C SER A 90 15.32 -23.11 -1.88
N THR A 91 14.81 -24.01 -2.72
CA THR A 91 13.58 -24.77 -2.46
C THR A 91 13.95 -26.22 -2.24
N GLU A 92 13.47 -26.84 -1.14
CA GLU A 92 13.66 -28.27 -0.95
C GLU A 92 12.88 -29.04 -2.05
N GLY A 93 13.60 -29.82 -2.86
CA GLY A 93 13.00 -30.86 -3.71
C GLY A 93 12.37 -30.41 -5.03
N THR A 94 12.61 -29.19 -5.52
CA THR A 94 12.13 -28.76 -6.85
C THR A 94 13.27 -28.27 -7.74
N SER A 95 13.50 -28.94 -8.87
CA SER A 95 14.47 -28.56 -9.90
C SER A 95 13.96 -27.45 -10.84
N SER A 96 12.76 -26.93 -10.59
CA SER A 96 12.27 -25.71 -11.25
C SER A 96 12.99 -24.52 -10.61
N GLY A 97 13.86 -23.84 -11.35
CA GLY A 97 14.70 -22.75 -10.84
C GLY A 97 13.99 -21.49 -10.32
N GLY A 98 12.67 -21.52 -10.14
CA GLY A 98 11.86 -20.43 -9.58
C GLY A 98 11.56 -20.65 -8.09
N ILE A 99 11.61 -19.58 -7.31
CA ILE A 99 11.27 -19.58 -5.87
C ILE A 99 9.84 -19.07 -5.70
N PHE A 100 8.97 -19.93 -5.18
CA PHE A 100 7.53 -19.73 -5.20
C PHE A 100 6.95 -19.26 -3.86
N THR A 101 7.29 -19.89 -2.74
CA THR A 101 6.96 -19.39 -1.38
C THR A 101 7.78 -20.07 -0.28
N ASN A 102 7.84 -21.42 -0.27
CA ASN A 102 8.58 -22.17 0.75
C ASN A 102 10.06 -22.16 0.40
N THR A 103 10.86 -21.50 1.24
CA THR A 103 12.24 -21.20 0.90
C THR A 103 13.14 -21.48 2.08
N GLU A 104 14.27 -22.11 1.82
CA GLU A 104 15.40 -22.09 2.70
C GLU A 104 16.20 -20.84 2.42
N ILE A 105 16.48 -20.09 3.47
CA ILE A 105 17.27 -18.87 3.41
C ILE A 105 18.62 -19.21 4.05
N THR A 106 19.70 -18.95 3.32
CA THR A 106 21.07 -19.11 3.83
C THR A 106 21.83 -17.82 3.60
N PHE A 107 22.73 -17.47 4.52
CA PHE A 107 23.82 -16.58 4.13
C PHE A 107 24.79 -17.33 3.23
N ASP A 108 25.34 -16.63 2.24
CA ASP A 108 26.43 -17.17 1.42
C ASP A 108 27.67 -17.48 2.27
N TYR A 109 27.89 -16.68 3.30
CA TYR A 109 28.92 -16.89 4.30
C TYR A 109 28.34 -17.49 5.60
N HIS A 110 29.04 -18.43 6.23
CA HIS A 110 28.78 -18.84 7.61
C HIS A 110 30.06 -18.79 8.46
N PRO A 111 29.95 -18.44 9.75
CA PRO A 111 31.07 -18.55 10.69
C PRO A 111 31.53 -20.00 10.84
N TYR A 112 32.83 -20.22 11.01
CA TYR A 112 33.39 -21.56 11.27
C TYR A 112 32.86 -22.23 12.53
N CYS A 113 32.37 -21.42 13.48
CA CYS A 113 31.81 -21.89 14.75
C CYS A 113 30.32 -22.26 14.67
N ALA A 114 29.65 -22.00 13.55
CA ALA A 114 28.25 -22.35 13.33
C ALA A 114 28.17 -23.58 12.44
N SER A 115 27.24 -24.51 12.72
CA SER A 115 27.10 -25.73 11.93
C SER A 115 26.58 -25.48 10.50
N SER A 116 25.90 -24.35 10.29
CA SER A 116 25.32 -23.94 9.00
C SER A 116 25.00 -22.44 8.96
N SER A 117 24.91 -21.84 7.77
CA SER A 117 24.27 -20.52 7.54
C SER A 117 22.75 -20.59 7.34
N LYS A 118 22.15 -21.78 7.41
CA LYS A 118 20.69 -21.94 7.24
C LYS A 118 19.94 -21.21 8.34
N TRP A 119 19.02 -20.36 7.93
CA TRP A 119 18.16 -19.63 8.85
C TRP A 119 17.26 -20.60 9.62
N VAL A 120 17.14 -20.36 10.91
CA VAL A 120 16.29 -21.08 11.85
C VAL A 120 15.53 -20.09 12.73
N VAL A 121 14.39 -20.51 13.28
CA VAL A 121 13.67 -19.71 14.28
C VAL A 121 14.02 -20.26 15.66
N VAL A 122 14.64 -19.40 16.49
CA VAL A 122 15.04 -19.73 17.86
C VAL A 122 13.95 -19.24 18.81
N ALA A 123 13.58 -20.07 19.78
CA ALA A 123 12.67 -19.67 20.84
C ALA A 123 13.33 -18.56 21.70
N GLY A 124 12.61 -17.47 21.92
CA GLY A 124 13.00 -16.46 22.90
C GLY A 124 12.70 -16.88 24.33
N GLY A 125 12.85 -15.94 25.25
CA GLY A 125 12.53 -16.13 26.67
C GLY A 125 13.67 -15.80 27.63
N ASP A 126 14.75 -15.18 27.15
CA ASP A 126 15.79 -14.59 27.97
C ASP A 126 15.75 -13.05 27.91
N ASP A 127 16.53 -12.37 28.74
CA ASP A 127 16.55 -10.90 28.85
C ASP A 127 17.07 -10.22 27.57
N SER A 128 17.89 -10.92 26.77
CA SER A 128 18.46 -10.41 25.52
C SER A 128 17.47 -10.55 24.35
N PHE A 129 16.73 -11.66 24.31
CA PHE A 129 15.77 -12.02 23.26
C PHE A 129 14.47 -12.55 23.91
N PRO A 130 13.57 -11.66 24.37
CA PRO A 130 12.32 -12.07 24.99
C PRO A 130 11.32 -12.69 23.98
N ALA A 131 11.43 -12.31 22.71
CA ALA A 131 10.62 -12.83 21.61
C ALA A 131 11.37 -13.88 20.79
N ARG A 132 10.64 -14.66 19.98
CA ARG A 132 11.26 -15.54 18.98
C ARG A 132 12.04 -14.70 17.97
N TRP A 133 13.17 -15.22 17.52
CA TRP A 133 14.09 -14.50 16.64
C TRP A 133 14.69 -15.45 15.60
N VAL A 134 15.38 -14.87 14.61
CA VAL A 134 15.99 -15.62 13.50
C VAL A 134 17.48 -15.80 13.79
N GLY A 135 17.93 -17.04 13.82
CA GLY A 135 19.34 -17.40 13.94
C GLY A 135 19.81 -18.24 12.75
N ILE A 136 21.06 -18.70 12.83
CA ILE A 136 21.61 -19.71 11.91
C ILE A 136 22.09 -20.95 12.66
N GLY A 137 22.28 -22.06 11.95
CA GLY A 137 22.86 -23.28 12.52
C GLY A 137 21.83 -24.23 13.11
N ASP A 138 22.22 -25.02 14.10
CA ASP A 138 21.40 -26.03 14.76
C ASP A 138 21.34 -25.88 16.29
N ALA A 139 20.72 -26.84 16.98
CA ALA A 139 20.48 -26.75 18.42
C ALA A 139 21.77 -26.65 19.26
N ALA A 140 22.90 -27.16 18.76
CA ALA A 140 24.20 -27.02 19.43
C ALA A 140 24.74 -25.59 19.35
N ASP A 141 24.37 -24.84 18.31
CA ASP A 141 24.74 -23.43 18.12
C ASP A 141 23.94 -22.48 19.02
N HIS A 142 22.82 -22.95 19.59
CA HIS A 142 21.94 -22.19 20.49
C HIS A 142 21.77 -22.89 21.85
N PRO A 143 22.83 -23.01 22.69
CA PRO A 143 22.76 -23.76 23.94
C PRO A 143 21.67 -23.25 24.89
N GLY A 144 20.86 -24.19 25.40
CA GLY A 144 19.77 -23.88 26.32
C GLY A 144 18.53 -23.29 25.64
N LYS A 145 18.55 -23.09 24.31
CA LYS A 145 17.41 -22.59 23.54
C LYS A 145 16.82 -23.71 22.68
N LYS A 146 15.54 -23.57 22.36
CA LYS A 146 14.83 -24.50 21.47
C LYS A 146 14.76 -23.93 20.06
N ILE A 147 15.16 -24.72 19.07
CA ILE A 147 14.88 -24.42 17.66
C ILE A 147 13.45 -24.85 17.31
N LEU A 148 12.73 -23.98 16.63
CA LEU A 148 11.38 -24.25 16.13
C LEU A 148 11.48 -24.78 14.69
N SER A 149 10.95 -25.98 14.47
CA SER A 149 10.87 -26.58 13.14
C SER A 149 9.82 -25.88 12.27
N GLY A 150 10.16 -25.63 11.01
CA GLY A 150 9.29 -25.00 10.03
C GLY A 150 10.07 -24.59 8.79
N SER A 151 9.38 -23.94 7.85
CA SER A 151 9.97 -23.36 6.65
C SER A 151 9.67 -21.86 6.61
N PHE A 152 10.58 -21.08 6.04
CA PHE A 152 10.30 -19.67 5.77
C PHE A 152 9.40 -19.57 4.55
N MET A 153 8.36 -18.74 4.65
CA MET A 153 7.53 -18.39 3.53
C MET A 153 7.81 -16.94 3.13
N ILE A 154 8.37 -16.73 1.95
CA ILE A 154 8.48 -15.39 1.37
C ILE A 154 7.12 -15.05 0.78
N GLN A 155 6.48 -14.05 1.34
CA GLN A 155 5.22 -13.52 0.85
C GLN A 155 5.47 -12.12 0.35
N LYS A 156 5.00 -11.83 -0.87
CA LYS A 156 4.96 -10.46 -1.36
C LYS A 156 4.21 -9.63 -0.33
N TYR A 157 4.83 -8.56 0.15
CA TYR A 157 4.13 -7.53 0.90
C TYR A 157 3.26 -6.73 -0.08
N ALA A 158 2.24 -7.40 -0.60
CA ALA A 158 1.20 -6.84 -1.44
C ALA A 158 -0.12 -7.31 -0.84
N ARG A 159 -0.74 -6.40 -0.10
CA ARG A 159 -2.13 -6.46 0.33
C ARG A 159 -2.57 -7.84 0.88
N PHE A 160 -2.32 -8.10 2.16
CA PHE A 160 -3.54 -8.30 2.95
C PHE A 160 -4.38 -7.05 2.70
N VAL A 161 -5.64 -7.18 2.33
CA VAL A 161 -6.54 -6.05 2.53
C VAL A 161 -6.45 -5.82 4.03
N ASP A 162 -5.56 -4.90 4.44
CA ASP A 162 -5.42 -4.56 5.84
C ASP A 162 -6.85 -4.29 6.29
N PRO A 163 -7.31 -4.96 7.37
CA PRO A 163 -8.67 -4.77 7.83
C PRO A 163 -8.91 -3.27 7.87
N PRO A 164 -10.01 -2.75 7.28
CA PRO A 164 -10.22 -1.32 7.16
C PRO A 164 -9.90 -0.64 8.49
N VAL A 165 -8.91 0.26 8.48
CA VAL A 165 -8.48 1.02 9.65
C VAL A 165 -9.00 2.44 9.56
N PRO A 166 -9.22 3.13 10.69
CA PRO A 166 -9.56 4.54 10.64
C PRO A 166 -8.50 5.34 9.88
N VAL A 167 -8.93 6.19 8.96
CA VAL A 167 -8.06 7.24 8.40
C VAL A 167 -7.89 8.28 9.50
N VAL A 168 -6.66 8.69 9.80
CA VAL A 168 -6.35 9.68 10.85
C VAL A 168 -5.78 10.97 10.24
N ASP A 169 -5.97 12.08 10.95
CA ASP A 169 -5.35 13.36 10.62
C ASP A 169 -3.89 13.43 11.09
N SER A 170 -3.21 14.53 10.79
CA SER A 170 -1.84 14.88 11.20
C SER A 170 -1.60 14.88 12.72
N LYS A 171 -2.66 14.75 13.53
CA LYS A 171 -2.58 14.62 15.00
C LYS A 171 -2.94 13.20 15.48
N GLY A 172 -3.09 12.25 14.56
CA GLY A 172 -3.51 10.87 14.87
C GLY A 172 -4.99 10.73 15.22
N VAL A 173 -5.83 11.76 14.99
CA VAL A 173 -7.26 11.70 15.31
C VAL A 173 -8.04 11.14 14.12
N PRO A 174 -8.94 10.16 14.31
CA PRO A 174 -9.75 9.62 13.23
C PRO A 174 -10.56 10.68 12.48
N LEU A 175 -10.50 10.64 11.16
CA LEU A 175 -11.29 11.48 10.27
C LEU A 175 -12.77 11.19 10.45
N SER A 176 -13.53 12.27 10.62
CA SER A 176 -14.99 12.26 10.67
C SER A 176 -15.63 12.88 9.42
N ALA A 177 -16.66 12.23 8.91
CA ALA A 177 -17.48 12.75 7.79
C ALA A 177 -18.25 14.04 8.12
N ALA A 178 -18.36 14.42 9.39
CA ALA A 178 -19.00 15.67 9.83
C ALA A 178 -18.06 16.88 9.81
N GLU A 179 -16.78 16.67 9.55
CA GLU A 179 -15.71 17.67 9.68
C GLU A 179 -15.09 17.99 8.32
N GLU A 180 -14.33 19.09 8.29
CA GLU A 180 -13.66 19.59 7.10
C GLU A 180 -12.14 19.47 7.29
N TYR A 181 -11.41 19.12 6.23
CA TYR A 181 -9.96 18.88 6.28
C TYR A 181 -9.27 19.60 5.14
N TYR A 182 -8.05 20.06 5.35
CA TYR A 182 -7.12 20.32 4.25
C TYR A 182 -6.44 19.01 3.88
N VAL A 183 -6.09 18.88 2.60
CA VAL A 183 -5.33 17.74 2.08
C VAL A 183 -3.99 18.28 1.60
N THR A 184 -2.93 17.91 2.30
CA THR A 184 -1.56 18.35 2.03
C THR A 184 -0.70 17.17 1.62
N GLN A 185 0.42 17.44 0.96
CA GLN A 185 1.42 16.40 0.74
C GLN A 185 2.10 16.05 2.08
N LEU A 186 2.22 14.76 2.35
CA LEU A 186 2.92 14.22 3.51
C LEU A 186 4.41 14.62 3.47
N ASN A 187 4.94 14.95 4.65
CA ASN A 187 6.29 15.48 4.92
C ASN A 187 6.48 16.93 4.44
N SER A 188 6.64 17.84 5.42
CA SER A 188 6.76 19.31 5.30
C SER A 188 7.99 19.84 4.56
N GLY A 189 8.50 19.11 3.57
CA GLY A 189 9.53 19.61 2.66
C GLY A 189 9.05 20.83 1.86
N PRO A 190 9.94 21.50 1.11
CA PRO A 190 9.61 22.70 0.33
C PRO A 190 8.53 22.50 -0.76
N THR A 191 7.98 21.30 -0.91
CA THR A 191 6.92 20.92 -1.85
C THR A 191 5.59 20.55 -1.17
N ALA A 192 5.46 20.73 0.15
CA ALA A 192 4.35 20.26 0.97
C ALA A 192 3.11 21.17 0.99
N SER A 193 2.66 21.65 -0.17
CA SER A 193 1.44 22.46 -0.27
C SER A 193 0.18 21.59 -0.32
N GLY A 194 -0.98 22.24 -0.14
CA GLY A 194 -2.29 21.62 -0.24
C GLY A 194 -2.96 21.73 -1.60
N LEU A 195 -4.11 21.06 -1.71
CA LEU A 195 -4.90 20.97 -2.94
C LEU A 195 -5.94 22.09 -3.06
N GLN A 196 -6.05 22.69 -4.24
CA GLN A 196 -7.02 23.74 -4.55
C GLN A 196 -7.47 23.67 -6.02
N PRO A 197 -8.61 24.29 -6.37
CA PRO A 197 -9.00 24.48 -7.77
C PRO A 197 -7.98 25.36 -8.51
N GLY A 198 -7.44 24.86 -9.62
CA GLY A 198 -6.47 25.53 -10.47
C GLY A 198 -6.91 25.56 -11.94
N VAL A 199 -6.23 26.39 -12.73
CA VAL A 199 -6.50 26.58 -14.16
C VAL A 199 -5.43 25.92 -15.02
N GLU A 200 -5.84 25.40 -16.18
CA GLU A 200 -4.92 25.17 -17.29
C GLU A 200 -4.70 26.47 -18.07
N ARG A 201 -3.53 26.58 -18.72
CA ARG A 201 -3.03 27.69 -19.56
C ARG A 201 -4.04 28.72 -20.06
N ASP A 202 -5.19 28.30 -20.62
CA ASP A 202 -6.14 29.18 -21.31
C ASP A 202 -7.61 29.08 -20.83
N VAL A 203 -7.90 28.34 -19.75
CA VAL A 203 -9.27 28.16 -19.23
C VAL A 203 -9.56 29.15 -18.10
N LYS A 204 -10.62 29.95 -18.23
CA LYS A 204 -11.02 30.95 -17.21
C LYS A 204 -11.54 30.34 -15.90
N CYS A 205 -12.09 29.13 -15.94
CA CYS A 205 -12.65 28.48 -14.76
C CYS A 205 -11.65 27.48 -14.15
N PRO A 206 -11.33 27.58 -12.85
CA PRO A 206 -10.41 26.66 -12.19
C PRO A 206 -11.10 25.32 -11.92
N LEU A 207 -10.97 24.38 -12.85
CA LEU A 207 -11.60 23.06 -12.79
C LEU A 207 -10.63 21.92 -12.49
N ILE A 208 -9.33 22.19 -12.41
CA ILE A 208 -8.29 21.18 -12.14
C ILE A 208 -8.02 21.14 -10.64
N VAL A 209 -7.97 19.94 -10.04
CA VAL A 209 -7.44 19.80 -8.68
C VAL A 209 -5.92 19.89 -8.76
N MET A 210 -5.37 20.95 -8.20
CA MET A 210 -3.97 21.31 -8.34
C MET A 210 -3.32 21.51 -6.98
N GLN A 211 -2.10 21.04 -6.85
CA GLN A 211 -1.21 21.32 -5.74
C GLN A 211 -0.39 22.58 -6.05
N ASP A 212 -0.29 23.52 -5.10
CA ASP A 212 0.49 24.75 -5.27
C ASP A 212 2.01 24.47 -5.25
N TYR A 213 2.82 25.35 -5.83
CA TYR A 213 4.28 25.27 -5.66
C TYR A 213 4.74 25.82 -4.31
N ASN A 214 3.98 26.73 -3.73
CA ASN A 214 4.30 27.36 -2.47
C ASN A 214 3.84 26.47 -1.30
N PRO A 215 4.76 25.91 -0.50
CA PRO A 215 4.43 25.03 0.61
C PRO A 215 3.64 25.72 1.74
N ALA A 216 3.61 27.06 1.77
CA ALA A 216 2.80 27.81 2.75
C ALA A 216 1.29 27.79 2.44
N ILE A 217 0.89 27.36 1.24
CA ILE A 217 -0.51 27.31 0.83
C ILE A 217 -1.11 25.98 1.25
N LEU A 218 -2.03 26.01 2.23
CA LEU A 218 -2.78 24.83 2.70
C LEU A 218 -3.85 24.35 1.71
N GLY A 219 -4.13 25.13 0.68
CA GLY A 219 -5.19 24.86 -0.30
C GLY A 219 -6.60 25.07 0.25
N GLU A 220 -7.56 24.44 -0.40
CA GLU A 220 -8.99 24.50 -0.05
C GLU A 220 -9.41 23.30 0.80
N LYS A 221 -10.37 23.54 1.69
CA LYS A 221 -10.92 22.48 2.55
C LYS A 221 -11.74 21.50 1.74
N VAL A 222 -11.69 20.22 2.11
CA VAL A 222 -12.53 19.16 1.56
C VAL A 222 -13.53 18.63 2.59
N LYS A 223 -14.66 18.14 2.07
CA LYS A 223 -15.61 17.25 2.75
C LYS A 223 -15.54 15.88 2.10
N ILE A 224 -15.59 14.86 2.94
CA ILE A 224 -15.52 13.45 2.54
C ILE A 224 -16.83 12.78 2.95
N THR A 225 -17.54 12.22 1.96
CA THR A 225 -18.82 11.54 2.15
C THR A 225 -18.66 10.07 1.82
N MET A 226 -19.05 9.18 2.73
CA MET A 226 -19.02 7.74 2.49
C MET A 226 -20.24 7.30 1.67
N ARG A 227 -20.03 6.47 0.65
CA ARG A 227 -21.12 5.87 -0.13
C ARG A 227 -21.57 4.55 0.51
N GLY A 228 -22.87 4.40 0.72
CA GLY A 228 -23.47 3.14 1.18
C GLY A 228 -23.17 2.76 2.64
N VAL A 229 -22.50 3.63 3.40
CA VAL A 229 -22.17 3.41 4.81
C VAL A 229 -22.51 4.66 5.61
N ASN A 230 -23.33 4.50 6.65
CA ASN A 230 -23.66 5.56 7.60
C ASN A 230 -22.78 5.45 8.85
N SER A 231 -21.48 5.69 8.67
CA SER A 231 -20.51 5.78 9.78
C SER A 231 -20.17 7.24 10.08
N LYS A 232 -19.71 7.53 11.29
CA LYS A 232 -19.08 8.84 11.59
C LYS A 232 -17.62 8.86 11.20
N THR A 233 -16.94 7.73 11.29
CA THR A 233 -15.50 7.57 11.08
C THR A 233 -15.23 7.06 9.68
N ILE A 234 -14.29 7.70 8.98
CA ILE A 234 -13.86 7.32 7.64
C ILE A 234 -12.79 6.23 7.76
N MET A 235 -13.03 5.08 7.11
CA MET A 235 -12.13 3.93 7.14
C MET A 235 -11.42 3.78 5.79
N THR A 236 -10.21 3.23 5.79
CA THR A 236 -9.49 2.89 4.55
C THR A 236 -10.31 1.95 3.67
N GLY A 237 -10.15 2.06 2.35
CA GLY A 237 -10.87 1.23 1.37
C GLY A 237 -12.38 1.51 1.21
N THR A 238 -12.97 2.34 2.08
CA THR A 238 -14.37 2.76 1.96
C THR A 238 -14.57 3.55 0.66
N PRO A 239 -15.62 3.29 -0.13
CA PRO A 239 -15.97 4.12 -1.28
C PRO A 239 -16.45 5.52 -0.85
N LEU A 240 -15.89 6.56 -1.46
CA LEU A 240 -16.06 7.96 -1.07
C LEU A 240 -16.47 8.85 -2.25
N ASP A 241 -17.21 9.90 -1.92
CA ASP A 241 -17.27 11.15 -2.66
C ASP A 241 -16.46 12.21 -1.92
N ILE A 242 -15.59 12.91 -2.64
CA ILE A 242 -14.78 14.00 -2.09
C ILE A 242 -15.20 15.28 -2.80
N ALA A 243 -15.32 16.39 -2.06
CA ALA A 243 -15.66 17.68 -2.63
C ALA A 243 -14.94 18.80 -1.89
N PHE A 244 -14.52 19.84 -2.59
CA PHE A 244 -14.14 21.07 -1.90
C PHE A 244 -15.35 21.69 -1.19
N VAL A 245 -15.11 22.33 -0.05
CA VAL A 245 -16.14 23.07 0.69
C VAL A 245 -16.64 24.24 -0.13
N ASN A 246 -15.71 24.93 -0.80
CA ASN A 246 -15.99 26.03 -1.72
C ASN A 246 -15.73 25.58 -3.16
N LYS A 247 -16.54 26.08 -4.09
CA LYS A 247 -16.25 25.97 -5.53
C LYS A 247 -16.08 27.35 -6.14
N PRO A 248 -15.32 27.47 -7.24
CA PRO A 248 -15.38 28.64 -8.10
C PRO A 248 -16.83 28.91 -8.55
N SER A 249 -17.17 30.19 -8.72
CA SER A 249 -18.54 30.58 -9.12
C SER A 249 -18.96 29.98 -10.46
N CYS A 250 -18.01 29.81 -11.37
CA CYS A 250 -18.19 29.25 -12.71
C CYS A 250 -18.32 27.71 -12.74
N ALA A 251 -17.94 26.99 -11.67
CA ALA A 251 -18.07 25.53 -11.63
C ALA A 251 -19.48 25.16 -11.17
N SER A 252 -20.13 24.18 -11.81
CA SER A 252 -21.45 23.69 -11.38
C SER A 252 -21.38 22.91 -10.05
N SER A 253 -20.23 22.31 -9.74
CA SER A 253 -20.01 21.44 -8.58
C SER A 253 -18.58 21.53 -8.03
N SER A 254 -18.39 21.36 -6.71
CA SER A 254 -17.08 21.18 -6.08
C SER A 254 -16.64 19.72 -5.95
N LYS A 255 -17.48 18.76 -6.36
CA LYS A 255 -17.18 17.33 -6.27
C LYS A 255 -15.99 16.99 -7.15
N TRP A 256 -15.08 16.20 -6.61
CA TRP A 256 -13.95 15.64 -7.33
C TRP A 256 -14.44 14.62 -8.35
N VAL A 257 -13.86 14.68 -9.54
CA VAL A 257 -14.15 13.80 -10.68
C VAL A 257 -12.84 13.45 -11.39
N VAL A 258 -12.80 12.28 -12.04
CA VAL A 258 -11.70 11.95 -12.95
C VAL A 258 -12.11 12.34 -14.35
N VAL A 259 -11.28 13.14 -15.00
CA VAL A 259 -11.50 13.67 -16.34
C VAL A 259 -10.59 12.98 -17.33
N ASN A 260 -11.18 12.43 -18.39
CA ASN A 260 -10.51 11.85 -19.52
C ASN A 260 -10.67 12.76 -20.75
N GLU A 261 -9.62 12.91 -21.54
CA GLU A 261 -9.69 13.59 -22.82
C GLU A 261 -8.75 12.98 -23.85
N LYS A 262 -9.00 13.27 -25.13
CA LYS A 262 -8.24 12.69 -26.25
C LYS A 262 -6.91 13.41 -26.53
N GLN A 263 -6.79 14.67 -26.13
CA GLN A 263 -5.68 15.53 -26.54
C GLN A 263 -4.48 15.45 -25.59
N TYR A 264 -4.70 15.10 -24.33
CA TYR A 264 -3.66 14.94 -23.33
C TYR A 264 -3.54 13.49 -22.88
N SER A 265 -2.31 13.01 -22.74
CA SER A 265 -2.04 11.69 -22.19
C SER A 265 -2.23 11.70 -20.66
N GLY A 266 -3.19 10.91 -20.20
CA GLY A 266 -3.46 10.67 -18.79
C GLY A 266 -4.76 11.32 -18.30
N GLU A 267 -5.57 10.52 -17.62
CA GLU A 267 -6.75 11.00 -16.90
C GLU A 267 -6.31 11.82 -15.69
N TRP A 268 -7.05 12.87 -15.34
CA TRP A 268 -6.65 13.80 -14.29
C TRP A 268 -7.78 14.14 -13.32
N LEU A 269 -7.42 14.58 -12.13
CA LEU A 269 -8.37 14.92 -11.06
C LEU A 269 -8.91 16.34 -11.22
N GLY A 270 -10.23 16.48 -11.34
CA GLY A 270 -10.91 17.75 -11.57
C GLY A 270 -12.14 17.96 -10.69
N ILE A 271 -12.84 19.07 -10.94
CA ILE A 271 -14.15 19.41 -10.38
C ILE A 271 -15.11 19.89 -11.47
N GLY A 272 -16.37 20.09 -11.11
CA GLY A 272 -17.41 20.55 -12.02
C GLY A 272 -18.22 19.43 -12.65
N GLY A 273 -19.01 19.80 -13.65
CA GLY A 273 -19.89 18.92 -14.43
C GLY A 273 -19.48 18.85 -15.89
N THR A 274 -20.17 18.00 -16.65
CA THR A 274 -19.92 17.80 -18.09
C THR A 274 -20.01 19.09 -18.91
N THR A 275 -20.91 20.00 -18.54
CA THR A 275 -21.06 21.33 -19.17
C THR A 275 -19.84 22.22 -18.94
N ASP A 276 -19.17 22.09 -17.80
CA ASP A 276 -18.08 22.96 -17.38
C ASP A 276 -16.78 22.60 -18.11
N LEU A 277 -16.57 21.31 -18.39
CA LEU A 277 -15.33 20.76 -18.94
C LEU A 277 -15.23 20.89 -20.48
N GLY A 278 -16.37 21.08 -21.16
CA GLY A 278 -16.47 21.15 -22.62
C GLY A 278 -16.66 19.79 -23.29
N ALA A 279 -17.06 19.79 -24.57
CA ALA A 279 -17.52 18.60 -25.29
C ALA A 279 -16.44 17.52 -25.50
N ASP A 280 -15.17 17.91 -25.52
CA ASP A 280 -14.04 17.00 -25.78
C ASP A 280 -13.53 16.25 -24.55
N LYS A 281 -14.04 16.62 -23.36
CA LYS A 281 -13.66 16.04 -22.08
C LYS A 281 -14.83 15.21 -21.53
N LYS A 282 -14.51 14.08 -20.92
CA LYS A 282 -15.50 13.17 -20.31
C LYS A 282 -15.16 12.92 -18.85
N ILE A 283 -16.19 12.86 -18.02
CA ILE A 283 -16.05 12.39 -16.64
C ILE A 283 -16.09 10.86 -16.67
N VAL A 284 -15.12 10.25 -16.00
CA VAL A 284 -15.07 8.80 -15.80
C VAL A 284 -15.89 8.47 -14.55
N ASP A 285 -16.89 7.62 -14.71
CA ASP A 285 -17.71 7.16 -13.59
C ASP A 285 -16.91 6.20 -12.69
N GLY A 286 -16.98 6.41 -11.38
CA GLY A 286 -16.28 5.58 -10.42
C GLY A 286 -16.46 6.03 -8.97
N VAL A 287 -15.58 5.53 -8.11
CA VAL A 287 -15.51 5.88 -6.69
C VAL A 287 -14.08 6.18 -6.27
N PHE A 288 -13.92 7.10 -5.33
CA PHE A 288 -12.66 7.32 -4.64
C PHE A 288 -12.55 6.40 -3.43
N LYS A 289 -11.32 6.08 -3.03
CA LYS A 289 -10.97 5.43 -1.77
C LYS A 289 -9.72 6.09 -1.21
N ILE A 290 -9.57 6.00 0.10
CA ILE A 290 -8.32 6.35 0.78
C ILE A 290 -7.67 5.04 1.22
N GLU A 291 -6.42 4.84 0.84
CA GLU A 291 -5.61 3.69 1.25
C GLU A 291 -4.38 4.17 2.02
N LYS A 292 -3.80 3.31 2.84
CA LYS A 292 -2.47 3.59 3.41
C LYS A 292 -1.45 3.63 2.28
N TYR A 293 -0.55 4.62 2.32
CA TYR A 293 0.61 4.62 1.45
C TYR A 293 1.73 3.84 2.12
N LEU A 294 2.42 3.00 1.34
CA LEU A 294 3.35 2.01 1.85
C LEU A 294 4.46 2.68 2.69
N PHE A 295 4.58 2.25 3.96
CA PHE A 295 5.70 2.51 4.89
C PHE A 295 5.83 3.90 5.55
N VAL A 296 4.83 4.79 5.42
CA VAL A 296 4.74 6.07 6.15
C VAL A 296 3.34 6.26 6.76
N GLU A 297 3.19 7.10 7.78
CA GLU A 297 1.89 7.32 8.46
C GLU A 297 0.80 7.93 7.54
N GLY A 298 1.15 8.37 6.33
CA GLY A 298 0.23 9.00 5.39
C GLY A 298 -0.62 8.03 4.56
N TYR A 299 -1.36 8.64 3.63
CA TYR A 299 -2.38 7.99 2.83
C TYR A 299 -2.17 8.26 1.35
N LYS A 300 -2.91 7.55 0.50
CA LYS A 300 -3.04 7.89 -0.92
C LYS A 300 -4.50 7.84 -1.34
N PHE A 301 -4.83 8.61 -2.36
CA PHE A 301 -6.11 8.47 -3.04
C PHE A 301 -6.03 7.40 -4.12
N VAL A 302 -7.09 6.60 -4.19
CA VAL A 302 -7.27 5.56 -5.19
C VAL A 302 -8.61 5.81 -5.88
N PHE A 303 -8.64 5.70 -7.20
CA PHE A 303 -9.87 5.77 -7.98
C PHE A 303 -10.18 4.43 -8.63
N CYS A 304 -11.41 3.96 -8.45
CA CYS A 304 -11.91 2.72 -9.05
C CYS A 304 -13.00 3.07 -10.07
N PRO A 305 -12.71 3.04 -11.39
CA PRO A 305 -13.70 3.25 -12.42
C PRO A 305 -14.79 2.16 -12.37
N SER A 306 -16.06 2.53 -12.55
CA SER A 306 -17.18 1.58 -12.54
C SER A 306 -17.10 0.55 -13.69
N SER A 307 -16.40 0.90 -14.77
CA SER A 307 -16.18 0.04 -15.94
C SER A 307 -14.99 -0.93 -15.78
N SER A 308 -14.25 -0.87 -14.68
CA SER A 308 -13.00 -1.59 -14.47
C SER A 308 -12.99 -2.29 -13.11
N THR A 309 -12.41 -3.49 -13.06
CA THR A 309 -12.10 -4.17 -11.78
C THR A 309 -10.78 -3.68 -11.17
N LYS A 310 -9.97 -2.95 -11.94
CA LYS A 310 -8.72 -2.32 -11.49
C LYS A 310 -8.99 -0.92 -10.96
N CYS A 311 -8.32 -0.58 -9.87
CA CYS A 311 -8.24 0.77 -9.34
C CYS A 311 -6.85 1.35 -9.59
N PHE A 312 -6.76 2.67 -9.61
CA PHE A 312 -5.57 3.41 -10.00
C PHE A 312 -5.23 4.46 -8.95
N ASP A 313 -3.95 4.75 -8.81
CA ASP A 313 -3.44 5.76 -7.87
C ASP A 313 -3.34 7.13 -8.55
N PHE A 314 -3.08 8.18 -7.78
CA PHE A 314 -2.80 9.52 -8.29
C PHE A 314 -1.32 9.90 -8.13
N ALA A 315 -0.70 10.31 -9.24
CA ALA A 315 0.63 10.90 -9.25
C ALA A 315 0.57 12.40 -9.55
N ARG A 316 1.55 13.13 -9.01
CA ARG A 316 1.76 14.54 -9.30
C ARG A 316 2.43 14.71 -10.67
N ARG A 317 1.90 15.62 -11.47
CA ARG A 317 2.49 16.06 -12.74
C ARG A 317 2.73 17.56 -12.69
N GLU A 318 3.97 17.96 -12.95
CA GLU A 318 4.39 19.35 -13.02
C GLU A 318 3.66 20.09 -14.15
N GLU A 319 3.11 21.26 -13.84
CA GLU A 319 2.45 22.18 -14.76
C GLU A 319 2.95 23.61 -14.49
N LYS A 320 2.73 24.55 -15.41
CA LYS A 320 3.26 25.92 -15.26
C LYS A 320 2.86 26.62 -13.94
N ASN A 321 1.66 26.33 -13.43
CA ASN A 321 1.03 27.05 -12.31
C ASN A 321 0.88 26.20 -11.04
N GLY A 322 1.43 24.99 -11.02
CA GLY A 322 1.30 24.06 -9.91
C GLY A 322 1.48 22.63 -10.40
N LYS A 323 1.06 21.65 -9.59
CA LYS A 323 1.13 20.23 -9.95
C LYS A 323 -0.27 19.68 -10.03
N ARG A 324 -0.69 19.17 -11.19
CA ARG A 324 -1.98 18.47 -11.30
C ARG A 324 -1.83 17.03 -10.82
N LEU A 325 -2.92 16.43 -10.38
CA LEU A 325 -2.96 15.00 -10.07
C LEU A 325 -3.47 14.22 -11.28
N ILE A 326 -2.70 13.23 -11.71
CA ILE A 326 -3.00 12.33 -12.84
C ILE A 326 -3.17 10.89 -12.36
N LEU A 327 -4.03 10.16 -13.04
CA LEU A 327 -4.29 8.75 -12.76
C LEU A 327 -3.15 7.88 -13.33
N VAL A 328 -2.64 6.96 -12.51
CA VAL A 328 -1.52 6.07 -12.86
C VAL A 328 -1.80 4.63 -12.45
N ASN A 329 -1.24 3.68 -13.21
CA ASN A 329 -1.31 2.24 -12.92
C ASN A 329 -0.08 1.73 -12.13
N GLU A 330 0.76 2.64 -11.66
CA GLU A 330 1.94 2.34 -10.84
C GLU A 330 1.62 2.62 -9.38
N THR A 331 2.08 1.76 -8.47
CA THR A 331 1.72 1.84 -7.04
C THR A 331 2.85 2.31 -6.12
N THR A 332 4.07 2.45 -6.65
CA THR A 332 5.30 2.68 -5.88
C THR A 332 6.23 3.74 -6.50
N SER A 333 5.66 4.70 -7.23
CA SER A 333 6.43 5.79 -7.85
C SER A 333 6.72 6.93 -6.85
N PRO A 334 7.90 7.59 -6.88
CA PRO A 334 8.17 8.77 -6.04
C PRO A 334 7.23 9.96 -6.36
N PHE A 335 6.51 9.89 -7.47
CA PHE A 335 5.57 10.91 -7.89
C PHE A 335 4.16 10.72 -7.32
N ILE A 336 3.86 9.60 -6.66
CA ILE A 336 2.56 9.39 -6.00
C ILE A 336 2.28 10.56 -5.04
N PHE A 337 1.02 11.01 -5.05
CA PHE A 337 0.57 12.02 -4.10
C PHE A 337 0.29 11.33 -2.76
N GLU A 338 1.18 11.58 -1.81
CA GLU A 338 1.07 11.08 -0.45
C GLU A 338 0.28 12.12 0.34
N ALA A 339 -0.94 11.78 0.72
CA ALA A 339 -1.86 12.66 1.40
C ALA A 339 -1.66 12.61 2.92
N GLU A 340 -1.59 13.80 3.52
CA GLU A 340 -1.81 14.06 4.93
C GLU A 340 -3.09 14.89 5.08
N PHE A 341 -3.85 14.64 6.15
CA PHE A 341 -5.07 15.38 6.45
C PHE A 341 -4.85 16.33 7.62
N VAL A 342 -5.22 17.59 7.47
CA VAL A 342 -5.15 18.58 8.54
C VAL A 342 -6.55 19.06 8.85
N LYS A 343 -7.05 18.78 10.07
CA LYS A 343 -8.40 19.20 10.47
C LYS A 343 -8.54 20.73 10.40
N ALA A 344 -9.54 21.20 9.67
CA ALA A 344 -9.83 22.62 9.59
C ALA A 344 -10.44 23.12 10.91
N VAL A 345 -9.76 24.01 11.60
CA VAL A 345 -10.29 24.63 12.82
C VAL A 345 -11.28 25.72 12.41
N LYS A 346 -12.52 25.65 12.90
CA LYS A 346 -13.45 26.78 12.77
C LYS A 346 -12.85 27.97 13.53
N GLN A 347 -12.44 29.02 12.82
CA GLN A 347 -12.16 30.29 13.48
C GLN A 347 -13.42 30.69 14.24
N LYS A 348 -13.32 30.82 15.56
CA LYS A 348 -14.35 31.54 16.32
C LYS A 348 -14.39 32.93 15.73
N SER A 349 -15.53 33.33 15.19
CA SER A 349 -15.84 34.72 14.90
C SER A 349 -15.53 35.53 16.16
N SER A 350 -14.40 36.23 16.18
CA SER A 350 -14.21 37.34 17.10
C SER A 350 -15.13 38.43 16.60
N SER A 351 -16.32 38.50 17.16
CA SER A 351 -17.22 39.64 17.04
C SER A 351 -16.50 40.85 17.64
N PHE A 352 -15.76 41.59 16.82
CA PHE A 352 -15.43 42.97 17.12
C PHE A 352 -16.75 43.74 16.93
N LEU A 353 -17.42 44.00 18.05
CA LEU A 353 -18.41 45.04 18.16
C LEU A 353 -17.69 46.37 17.92
N PHE A 354 -18.04 47.04 16.82
CA PHE A 354 -17.82 48.47 16.67
C PHE A 354 -19.14 49.20 16.92
#